data_AF-A0A353NQ74-F1
#
_entry.id   AF-A0A353NQ74-F1
#
_cell.length_a   1.000
_cell.length_b   1.000
_cell.length_c   1.000
_cell.angle_alpha   90.00
_cell.angle_beta   90.00
_cell.angle_gamma   90.00
#
_symmetry.space_group_name_H-M   'P 1'
#
loop_
_entity.id
_entity.type
_entity.pdbx_description
1 polymer ?
#
loop_
_entity_poly.entity_id
_entity_poly.type
_entity_poly.pdbx_seq_one_letter_code
_entity_poly.pdbx_strand_id
1 'polypeptide(L)' 'CQQGIDIPSVFLFDGYYTRYGLEDWAKERYQALGVNPSECLECGECEERCPYNLPIREMLKDAAERLG' A
#
# COMPACT_ATOMS: atom_id res chain seq x y z
N CYS A 1 -6.76 -8.23 2.05
CA CYS A 1 -5.76 -8.94 2.87
C CYS A 1 -6.47 -9.56 4.07
N GLN A 2 -6.03 -10.71 4.62
CA GLN A 2 -6.64 -11.29 5.84
C GLN A 2 -6.55 -10.35 7.04
N GLN A 3 -5.54 -9.47 7.07
CA GLN A 3 -5.35 -8.46 8.09
C GLN A 3 -6.21 -7.19 7.87
N GLY A 4 -7.04 -7.15 6.82
CA GLY A 4 -7.86 -5.96 6.52
C GLY A 4 -7.13 -4.83 5.78
N ILE A 5 -5.85 -4.99 5.43
CA ILE A 5 -5.10 -4.00 4.62
C ILE A 5 -5.79 -3.80 3.26
N ASP A 6 -6.13 -2.55 2.97
CA ASP A 6 -6.65 -2.09 1.68
C ASP A 6 -5.50 -1.79 0.70
N ILE A 7 -4.97 -2.87 0.12
CA ILE A 7 -3.83 -2.84 -0.79
C ILE A 7 -4.07 -1.90 -2.00
N PRO A 8 -5.24 -1.93 -2.68
CA PRO A 8 -5.53 -0.98 -3.75
C PRO A 8 -5.42 0.48 -3.32
N SER A 9 -5.98 0.85 -2.16
CA SER A 9 -5.94 2.23 -1.66
C SER A 9 -4.50 2.68 -1.33
N VAL A 10 -3.69 1.79 -0.74
CA VAL A 10 -2.27 2.08 -0.47
C VAL A 10 -1.52 2.40 -1.76
N PHE A 11 -1.69 1.60 -2.81
CA PHE A 11 -1.04 1.84 -4.10
C PHE A 11 -1.58 3.05 -4.85
N LEU A 12 -2.87 3.37 -4.67
CA LEU A 12 -3.45 4.59 -5.20
C LEU A 12 -2.77 5.82 -4.59
N PHE A 13 -2.59 5.84 -3.27
CA PHE A 13 -1.93 6.94 -2.58
C PHE A 13 -0.44 7.01 -2.89
N ASP A 14 0.27 5.88 -2.97
CA ASP A 14 1.67 5.85 -3.42
C ASP A 14 1.82 6.39 -4.86
N GLY A 15 0.83 6.11 -5.72
CA GLY A 15 0.75 6.70 -7.05
C GLY A 15 0.61 8.23 -7.01
N TYR A 16 -0.28 8.76 -6.16
CA TYR A 16 -0.44 10.21 -5.98
C TYR A 16 0.81 10.89 -5.44
N TYR A 17 1.51 10.23 -4.51
CA TYR A 17 2.80 10.67 -3.98
C TYR A 17 3.87 10.72 -5.08
N THR A 18 4.06 9.63 -5.82
CA THR A 18 5.19 9.49 -6.76
C THR A 18 5.00 10.13 -8.13
N ARG A 19 3.76 10.25 -8.63
CA ARG A 19 3.50 10.61 -10.04
C ARG A 19 2.70 11.89 -10.24
N TYR A 20 1.91 12.29 -9.24
CA TYR A 20 0.94 13.39 -9.40
C TYR A 20 1.31 14.65 -8.61
N GLY A 21 2.42 14.65 -7.88
CA GLY A 21 2.85 15.81 -7.07
C GLY A 21 1.88 16.13 -5.93
N LEU A 22 1.12 15.14 -5.47
CA LEU A 22 0.12 15.26 -4.40
C LEU A 22 0.64 14.61 -3.11
N GLU A 23 1.90 14.85 -2.77
CA GLU A 23 2.61 14.17 -1.69
C GLU A 23 1.92 14.32 -0.33
N ASP A 24 1.66 15.57 0.10
CA ASP A 24 1.02 15.85 1.39
C ASP A 24 -0.39 15.27 1.46
N TRP A 25 -1.16 15.40 0.38
CA TRP A 25 -2.52 14.87 0.30
C TRP A 25 -2.53 13.34 0.35
N ALA A 26 -1.59 12.69 -0.35
CA ALA A 26 -1.44 11.24 -0.32
C ALA A 26 -1.10 10.74 1.08
N LYS A 27 -0.18 11.42 1.79
CA LYS A 27 0.17 11.11 3.18
C LYS A 27 -1.01 11.26 4.13
N GLU A 28 -1.74 12.37 4.04
CA GLU A 28 -2.93 12.60 4.88
C GLU A 28 -3.97 11.49 4.69
N ARG A 29 -4.26 11.11 3.44
CA ARG A 29 -5.21 10.04 3.14
C ARG A 29 -4.72 8.66 3.54
N TYR A 30 -3.42 8.40 3.39
CA TYR A 30 -2.80 7.16 3.85
C TYR A 30 -2.88 7.00 5.37
N GLN A 31 -2.61 8.07 6.14
CA GLN A 31 -2.72 8.05 7.59
C GLN A 31 -4.17 7.88 8.09
N ALA A 32 -5.16 8.25 7.28
CA ALA A 32 -6.57 8.03 7.58
C ALA A 32 -7.05 6.58 7.32
N LEU A 33 -6.20 5.70 6.78
CA LEU A 33 -6.54 4.29 6.61
C LEU A 33 -6.65 3.60 7.97
N GLY A 34 -7.70 2.80 8.14
CA GLY A 34 -7.96 2.10 9.41
C GLY A 34 -6.98 0.97 9.72
N VAL A 35 -6.28 0.44 8.70
CA VAL A 35 -5.28 -0.63 8.83
C VAL A 35 -4.06 -0.24 8.01
N ASN A 36 -2.90 -0.21 8.67
CA ASN A 36 -1.64 0.18 8.03
C ASN A 36 -0.91 -1.05 7.43
N PRO A 37 -0.22 -0.90 6.30
CA PRO A 37 0.72 -1.90 5.79
C PRO A 37 1.72 -2.48 6.80
N SER A 38 2.06 -1.76 7.88
CA SER A 38 2.89 -2.28 8.98
C SER A 38 2.32 -3.52 9.67
N GLU A 39 1.01 -3.77 9.55
CA GLU A 39 0.35 -4.99 10.07
C GLU A 39 0.43 -6.18 9.09
N CYS A 40 1.17 -6.05 7.99
CA CYS A 40 1.37 -7.14 7.03
C CYS A 40 2.17 -8.28 7.67
N LEU A 41 1.60 -9.49 7.68
CA LEU A 41 2.25 -10.73 8.14
C LEU A 41 3.08 -11.43 7.05
N GLU A 42 3.32 -10.75 5.93
CA GLU A 42 4.07 -11.28 4.77
C GLU A 42 3.56 -12.62 4.22
N CYS A 43 2.26 -12.92 4.39
CA CYS A 43 1.68 -14.23 4.07
C CYS A 43 1.66 -14.61 2.58
N GLY A 44 1.87 -13.65 1.67
CA GLY A 44 1.95 -13.89 0.22
C GLY A 44 0.60 -14.10 -0.51
N GLU A 45 -0.52 -14.25 0.20
CA GLU A 45 -1.83 -14.51 -0.44
C GLU A 45 -2.23 -13.45 -1.49
N CYS A 46 -1.86 -12.19 -1.25
CA CYS A 46 -2.13 -11.11 -2.20
C CYS A 46 -1.40 -11.29 -3.54
N GLU A 47 -0.18 -11.80 -3.52
CA GLU A 47 0.66 -12.04 -4.70
C GLU A 47 0.12 -13.23 -5.51
N GLU A 48 -0.25 -14.33 -4.84
CA GLU A 48 -0.85 -15.50 -5.48
C GLU A 48 -2.18 -15.18 -6.18
N ARG A 49 -2.94 -14.23 -5.63
CA ARG A 49 -4.21 -13.77 -6.21
C ARG A 49 -4.03 -12.73 -7.32
N CYS A 50 -2.83 -12.18 -7.48
CA CYS A 50 -2.56 -11.17 -8.48
C CYS A 50 -2.33 -11.84 -9.84
N PRO A 51 -3.15 -11.59 -10.87
CA PRO A 51 -2.99 -12.22 -12.18
C PRO A 51 -1.67 -11.84 -12.90
N TYR A 52 -0.99 -10.80 -12.39
CA TYR A 52 0.27 -10.28 -12.93
C TYR A 52 1.50 -10.69 -12.11
N ASN A 53 1.34 -11.48 -11.04
CA ASN A 53 2.41 -11.89 -10.13
C ASN A 53 3.28 -10.72 -9.65
N LEU A 54 2.64 -9.60 -9.29
CA LEU A 54 3.35 -8.44 -8.78
C LEU A 54 3.94 -8.73 -7.38
N PRO A 55 5.11 -8.16 -7.05
CA PRO A 55 5.71 -8.28 -5.73
C PRO A 55 5.01 -7.35 -4.72
N ILE A 56 3.74 -7.62 -4.44
CA ILE A 56 2.85 -6.75 -3.66
C ILE A 56 3.42 -6.49 -2.26
N ARG A 57 4.07 -7.47 -1.61
CA ARG A 57 4.63 -7.27 -0.27
C ARG A 57 5.75 -6.23 -0.26
N GLU A 58 6.65 -6.30 -1.23
CA GLU A 58 7.73 -5.33 -1.37
C GLU A 58 7.18 -3.95 -1.73
N MET A 59 6.22 -3.89 -2.66
CA MET A 59 5.55 -2.62 -3.00
C MET A 59 4.82 -1.99 -1.81
N LEU A 60 4.23 -2.80 -0.91
CA LEU A 60 3.58 -2.30 0.30
C LEU A 60 4.59 -1.72 1.29
N LYS A 61 5.78 -2.33 1.43
CA LYS A 61 6.87 -1.79 2.26
C LYS A 61 7.36 -0.45 1.71
N ASP A 62 7.60 -0.38 0.40
CA ASP A 62 8.01 0.85 -0.28
C ASP A 62 6.98 1.97 -0.09
N ALA A 63 5.69 1.66 -0.26
CA ALA A 63 4.61 2.62 -0.08
C ALA A 63 4.55 3.10 1.39
N ALA A 64 4.76 2.20 2.35
CA ALA A 64 4.78 2.55 3.76
C ALA A 64 5.98 3.43 4.14
N GLU A 65 7.15 3.21 3.54
CA GLU A 65 8.33 4.06 3.75
C GLU A 65 8.13 5.48 3.19
N ARG A 66 7.47 5.62 2.03
CA ARG A 66 7.22 6.92 1.40
C ARG A 66 6.09 7.71 2.08
N LEU A 67 5.01 7.02 2.46
CA LEU A 67 3.79 7.64 2.98
C LEU A 67 3.73 7.72 4.51
N GLY A 68 4.57 6.96 5.21
CA GLY A 68 4.70 6.92 6.67
C GLY A 68 5.24 8.20 7.28
#